data_AF-A0A0F9DAD8-F1
#
_entry.id   AF-A0A0F9DAD8-F1
#
_cell.length_a   1.000
_cell.length_b   1.000
_cell.length_c   1.000
_cell.angle_alpha   90.00
_cell.angle_beta   90.00
_cell.angle_gamma   90.00
#
_symmetry.space_group_name_H-M   'P 1'
#
loop_
_entity.id
_entity.type
_entity.pdbx_description
1 polymer ?
#
loop_
_entity_poly.entity_id
_entity_poly.type
_entity_poly.pdbx_seq_one_letter_code
_entity_poly.pdbx_strand_id
1 'polypeptide(L)'
;TTPNSEEFMDQRRWVTVFRSVFLHKPSGKHYSVRYEHGSTESQEVDDPFGYRDPEFVEVSLQAIKVLKWIPVSEPSFHGADPT
;
A
#
# COMPACT_ATOMS: atom_id res chain seq x y z
N THR A 1 -14.04 -1.28 -10.99
CA THR A 1 -13.47 -2.57 -10.55
C THR A 1 -12.97 -2.37 -9.16
N THR A 2 -13.60 -2.99 -8.16
CA THR A 2 -13.16 -2.84 -6.76
C THR A 2 -11.80 -3.52 -6.60
N PRO A 3 -10.83 -2.89 -5.94
CA PRO A 3 -9.55 -3.54 -5.65
C PRO A 3 -9.75 -4.72 -4.70
N ASN A 4 -9.07 -5.83 -4.98
CA ASN A 4 -9.13 -7.04 -4.15
C ASN A 4 -8.29 -6.90 -2.87
N SER A 5 -7.26 -6.06 -2.92
CA SER A 5 -6.37 -5.77 -1.80
C SER A 5 -5.67 -4.44 -2.04
N GLU A 6 -5.50 -3.65 -0.98
CA GLU A 6 -4.77 -2.39 -1.00
C GLU A 6 -3.74 -2.38 0.11
N GLU A 7 -2.53 -1.95 -0.23
CA GLU A 7 -1.37 -1.95 0.63
C GLU A 7 -0.75 -0.56 0.66
N PHE A 8 -0.53 -0.03 1.86
CA PHE A 8 0.28 1.17 2.06
C PHE A 8 1.74 0.84 1.74
N MET A 9 2.35 1.63 0.85
CA MET A 9 3.74 1.43 0.45
C MET A 9 4.68 2.44 1.09
N ASP A 10 4.31 3.73 1.08
CA ASP A 10 5.18 4.84 1.45
C ASP A 10 4.36 6.10 1.74
N GLN A 11 4.89 6.99 2.57
CA GLN A 11 4.34 8.32 2.82
C GLN A 11 5.38 9.38 2.43
N ARG A 12 5.01 10.23 1.48
CA ARG A 12 5.81 11.37 1.02
C ARG A 12 5.19 12.66 1.54
N ARG A 13 5.91 13.76 1.37
CA ARG A 13 5.53 15.08 1.92
C ARG A 13 4.09 15.51 1.60
N TRP A 14 3.54 15.10 0.45
CA TRP A 14 2.22 15.53 -0.02
C TRP A 14 1.32 14.39 -0.50
N VAL A 15 1.83 13.16 -0.54
CA VAL A 15 1.10 12.02 -1.09
C VAL A 15 1.35 10.76 -0.28
N THR A 16 0.32 9.95 -0.18
CA THR A 16 0.38 8.58 0.31
C THR A 16 0.39 7.65 -0.88
N VAL A 17 1.38 6.76 -0.93
CA VAL A 17 1.55 5.82 -2.03
C VAL A 17 0.91 4.49 -1.65
N PHE A 18 0.03 4.02 -2.51
CA PHE A 18 -0.62 2.72 -2.39
C PHE A 18 -0.20 1.79 -3.52
N ARG A 19 -0.27 0.49 -3.22
CA ARG A 19 -0.29 -0.58 -4.21
C ARG A 19 -1.62 -1.28 -4.09
N SER A 20 -2.22 -1.59 -5.23
CA SER A 20 -3.48 -2.31 -5.27
C SER A 20 -3.48 -3.39 -6.35
N VAL A 21 -4.29 -4.42 -6.13
CA VAL A 21 -4.50 -5.52 -7.09
C VAL A 21 -5.95 -5.56 -7.52
N PHE A 22 -6.20 -5.64 -8.82
CA PHE A 22 -7.56 -5.70 -9.37
C PHE A 22 -7.72 -6.81 -10.42
N LEU A 23 -8.95 -7.31 -10.56
CA LEU A 23 -9.33 -8.27 -11.59
C LEU A 23 -9.72 -7.54 -12.89
N HIS A 24 -8.97 -7.76 -13.97
CA HIS A 24 -9.34 -7.30 -15.30
C HIS A 24 -10.41 -8.23 -15.89
N LYS A 25 -11.69 -7.86 -15.70
CA LYS A 25 -12.87 -8.68 -16.06
C LYS A 25 -12.83 -9.29 -17.47
N PRO A 26 -12.47 -8.56 -18.54
CA PRO A 26 -12.43 -9.14 -19.89
C PRO A 26 -11.42 -10.28 -20.05
N SER A 27 -10.26 -10.19 -19.38
CA SER A 27 -9.20 -11.20 -19.50
C SER A 27 -9.20 -12.26 -18.39
N GLY A 28 -9.89 -12.01 -17.28
CA GLY A 28 -9.81 -12.83 -16.06
C GLY A 28 -8.47 -12.75 -15.30
N LYS A 29 -7.51 -11.94 -15.75
CA LYS A 29 -6.19 -11.77 -15.13
C LYS A 29 -6.20 -10.73 -14.01
N HIS A 30 -5.27 -10.87 -13.08
CA HIS A 30 -5.06 -9.90 -12.02
C HIS A 30 -3.86 -9.02 -12.34
N TYR A 31 -3.98 -7.72 -12.03
CA TYR A 31 -2.91 -6.76 -12.23
C TYR A 31 -2.68 -5.97 -10.95
N SER A 32 -1.40 -5.73 -10.64
CA SER A 32 -0.99 -4.79 -9.61
C SER A 32 -0.70 -3.43 -10.24
N VAL A 33 -1.14 -2.37 -9.58
CA VAL A 33 -0.86 -0.99 -9.94
C VAL A 33 -0.45 -0.21 -8.70
N ARG A 34 0.45 0.75 -8.90
CA ARG A 34 0.84 1.73 -7.90
C ARG A 34 0.14 3.04 -8.21
N TYR A 35 -0.43 3.67 -7.19
CA TYR A 35 -1.10 4.95 -7.32
C TYR A 35 -0.92 5.79 -6.04
N GLU A 36 -1.22 7.07 -6.12
CA GLU A 36 -1.00 8.08 -5.07
C GLU A 36 -2.33 8.73 -4.66
N HIS A 37 -2.51 8.96 -3.36
CA HIS A 37 -3.59 9.79 -2.83
C HIS A 37 -3.00 11.04 -2.19
N GLY A 38 -3.66 12.19 -2.38
CA GLY A 38 -3.30 13.44 -1.73
C GLY A 38 -3.41 13.28 -0.22
N SER A 39 -2.37 13.67 0.53
CA SER A 39 -2.37 13.55 1.99
C SER A 39 -3.05 14.73 2.69
N THR A 40 -3.59 15.70 1.95
CA THR A 40 -4.31 16.86 2.50
C THR A 40 -5.67 17.03 1.81
N GLU A 41 -6.71 17.40 2.57
CA GLU A 41 -8.09 17.58 2.09
C GLU A 41 -8.24 18.62 0.95
N SER A 42 -7.24 19.48 0.75
CA SER A 42 -7.23 20.50 -0.32
C SER A 42 -6.45 20.09 -1.57
N GLN A 43 -5.94 18.86 -1.61
CA GLN A 43 -5.31 18.29 -2.77
C GLN A 43 -6.24 17.23 -3.34
N GLU A 44 -7.26 17.67 -4.07
CA GLU A 44 -7.87 16.81 -5.09
C GLU A 44 -6.76 16.53 -6.09
N VAL A 45 -6.12 15.37 -5.96
CA VAL A 45 -5.21 14.88 -6.98
C VAL A 45 -6.13 14.47 -8.12
N ASP A 46 -6.32 15.35 -9.08
CA ASP A 46 -7.20 15.13 -10.25
C ASP A 46 -6.85 13.82 -10.98
N ASP A 47 -5.60 13.37 -10.85
CA ASP A 47 -5.11 12.09 -11.32
C ASP A 47 -4.43 11.29 -10.18
N PRO A 48 -5.03 10.20 -9.69
CA PRO A 48 -4.41 9.34 -8.67
C PRO A 48 -3.15 8.63 -9.18
N PHE A 49 -2.86 8.63 -10.48
CA PHE A 49 -1.62 8.09 -11.04
C PHE A 49 -0.51 9.16 -11.16
N GLY A 50 -0.81 10.41 -10.80
CA GLY A 50 0.10 11.54 -10.87
C GLY A 50 0.43 11.94 -12.30
N TYR A 51 1.64 12.46 -12.54
CA TYR A 51 2.09 12.89 -13.88
C TYR A 51 2.64 11.76 -14.77
N ARG A 52 2.48 10.49 -14.37
CA ARG A 52 2.99 9.33 -15.11
C ARG A 52 1.89 8.35 -15.41
N ASP A 53 1.97 7.75 -16.59
CA ASP A 53 1.10 6.63 -16.94
C ASP A 53 1.27 5.49 -15.92
N PRO A 54 0.16 4.92 -15.43
CA PRO A 54 0.23 3.81 -14.49
C PRO A 54 0.83 2.55 -15.12
N GLU A 55 1.85 2.00 -14.47
CA GLU A 55 2.45 0.73 -14.84
C GLU A 55 1.63 -0.42 -14.23
N PHE A 56 1.01 -1.22 -15.10
CA PHE A 56 0.28 -2.43 -14.71
C PHE A 56 1.16 -3.66 -14.83
N VAL A 57 1.25 -4.43 -13.75
CA VAL A 57 2.02 -5.68 -13.71
C VAL A 57 1.08 -6.85 -13.49
N GLU A 58 1.06 -7.84 -14.39
CA GLU A 58 0.28 -9.06 -14.22
C GLU A 58 0.77 -9.83 -12.99
N VAL A 59 -0.15 -10.29 -12.13
CA VAL A 59 0.16 -11.01 -10.89
C VAL A 59 -0.68 -12.26 -10.75
N SER A 60 -0.17 -13.22 -9.97
CA SER A 60 -0.91 -14.42 -9.57
C SER A 60 -0.88 -14.57 -8.05
N LEU A 61 -1.99 -15.05 -7.47
CA LEU A 61 -2.07 -15.34 -6.04
C LEU A 61 -1.42 -16.68 -5.75
N GLN A 62 -0.46 -16.71 -4.83
CA GLN A 62 0.21 -17.94 -4.41
C GLN A 62 0.25 -18.06 -2.88
N ALA A 63 0.03 -19.27 -2.37
CA ALA A 63 0.19 -19.56 -0.95
C ALA A 63 1.68 -19.71 -0.62
N ILE A 64 2.21 -18.82 0.22
CA ILE A 64 3.61 -18.85 0.67
C ILE A 64 3.71 -19.26 2.14
N LYS A 65 4.71 -20.06 2.51
CA LYS A 65 5.06 -20.37 3.90
C LYS A 65 6.21 -19.46 4.34
N VAL A 66 6.01 -18.68 5.40
CA VAL A 66 7.03 -17.75 5.91
C VAL A 66 7.40 -18.12 7.35
N LEU A 67 8.70 -18.26 7.62
CA LEU A 67 9.26 -18.28 8.97
C LEU A 67 9.67 -16.85 9.33
N LYS A 68 9.29 -16.38 10.52
CA LYS A 68 9.70 -15.06 11.02
C LYS A 68 10.16 -15.15 12.47
N TRP A 69 11.14 -14.33 12.81
CA TRP A 69 11.59 -14.14 14.18
C TRP A 69 10.62 -13.23 14.92
N ILE A 70 10.35 -13.55 16.19
CA ILE A 70 9.55 -12.74 17.10
C ILE A 70 10.41 -12.36 18.31
N PRO A 71 10.23 -11.17 18.90
CA PRO A 71 10.92 -10.81 20.13
C PRO A 71 10.63 -11.84 21.22
N VAL A 72 11.67 -12.31 21.91
CA VAL A 72 11.52 -13.24 23.04
C VAL A 72 10.98 -12.52 24.28
N SER A 73 11.21 -11.21 24.39
CA SER A 73 10.64 -10.30 25.40
C SER A 73 10.68 -8.86 24.90
N GLU A 74 9.63 -8.07 25.17
CA GLU A 74 9.66 -6.61 24.97
C GLU A 74 10.29 -5.91 26.18
N PRO A 75 11.14 -4.89 26.00
CA PRO A 75 11.55 -4.04 27.11
C PRO A 75 10.32 -3.26 27.63
N SER A 76 10.03 -3.37 28.93
CA SER A 76 9.01 -2.54 29.57
C SER A 76 9.46 -1.08 29.52
N PHE A 77 8.82 -0.27 28.67
CA PHE A 77 9.03 1.16 28.65
C PHE A 77 8.35 1.75 29.89
N HIS A 78 9.07 1.77 31.02
CA HIS A 78 8.72 2.66 32.13
C HIS A 78 9.10 4.06 31.69
N GLY A 79 8.17 4.74 31.00
CA GLY A 79 8.28 6.17 30.77
C GLY A 79 8.53 6.84 32.11
N ALA A 80 9.70 7.46 32.25
CA ALA A 80 10.01 8.26 33.42
C ALA A 80 8.98 9.39 33.52
N ASP A 81 8.33 9.51 34.66
CA ASP A 81 7.53 10.69 35.00
C ASP A 81 8.42 11.93 34.88
N PRO A 82 8.08 12.93 34.03
CA PRO A 82 8.79 14.20 34.05
C PRO A 82 8.45 14.90 35.38
N THR A 83 9.48 15.14 36.20
CA THR A 83 9.41 15.96 37.42
C THR A 83 9.42 17.44 37.07
#